data_AF-A0A925YUU2-F1
#
_entry.id   AF-A0A925YUU2-F1
#
_cell.length_a   1.000
_cell.length_b   1.000
_cell.length_c   1.000
_cell.angle_alpha   90.00
_cell.angle_beta   90.00
_cell.angle_gamma   90.00
#
_symmetry.space_group_name_H-M   'P 1'
#
loop_
_entity.id
_entity.type
_entity.pdbx_description
1 polymer ?
#
loop_
_entity_poly.entity_id
_entity_poly.type
_entity_poly.pdbx_seq_one_letter_code
_entity_poly.pdbx_strand_id
1 'polypeptide(L)'
;MSTARSPRTQIALITVAAVALYAGFRALPTGTNLHQVDFNTQGKGMIELCDPSNPQFVAVTTARSPVTMTARTDAPAATGRESRLTLALATSTGKPVGDRNLLVQHTRKLHLLVVDPTLRDYQHLHPEPSEIEGEWTVAFTPRLAGTYRVFADLVPVPTGRSLYTGADLPVAGEVVSTPVAFSWDAEVDGYLFKLTPASPIRAGKPADLVFTVLAPHNGPVPLEPVMDAYAHLVAFDQANSGFAHLHPVEAALTPFADPTKPSLNFKITIPDAGIYVIWAQVKLAGREVFAPFWFEVGQP
;
A
#
# COMPACT_ATOMS: atom_id res chain seq x y z
N MET A 1 21.06 29.08 -61.59
CA MET A 1 19.85 29.75 -61.08
C MET A 1 19.29 28.91 -59.95
N SER A 2 19.44 29.37 -58.70
CA SER A 2 18.89 28.70 -57.52
C SER A 2 17.40 29.03 -57.44
N THR A 3 16.52 28.07 -57.69
CA THR A 3 15.08 28.23 -57.50
C THR A 3 14.79 28.26 -56.01
N ALA A 4 14.69 29.47 -55.43
CA ALA A 4 14.26 29.65 -54.06
C ALA A 4 12.87 29.02 -53.89
N ARG A 5 12.75 28.04 -52.98
CA ARG A 5 11.48 27.37 -52.68
C ARG A 5 10.50 28.39 -52.11
N SER A 6 9.21 28.26 -52.45
CA SER A 6 8.20 29.16 -51.91
C SER A 6 8.14 29.04 -50.37
N PRO A 7 7.81 30.12 -49.64
CA PRO A 7 7.71 30.10 -48.18
C PRO A 7 6.80 28.98 -47.66
N ARG A 8 5.71 28.68 -48.37
CA ARG A 8 4.78 27.60 -48.03
C ARG A 8 5.42 26.23 -48.15
N THR A 9 6.20 26.01 -49.21
CA THR A 9 6.93 24.75 -49.44
C THR A 9 8.00 24.55 -48.37
N GLN A 10 8.68 25.62 -47.97
CA GLN A 10 9.69 25.58 -46.92
C GLN A 10 9.09 25.28 -45.54
N ILE A 11 7.97 25.92 -45.18
CA ILE A 11 7.23 25.63 -43.94
C ILE A 11 6.77 24.16 -43.93
N ALA A 12 6.16 23.66 -45.01
CA ALA A 12 5.70 22.29 -45.09
C ALA A 12 6.84 21.28 -44.89
N LEU A 13 8.00 21.51 -45.52
CA LEU A 13 9.18 20.67 -45.38
C LEU A 13 9.74 20.67 -43.95
N ILE A 14 9.82 21.84 -43.31
CA ILE A 14 10.27 21.96 -41.92
C ILE A 14 9.31 21.24 -40.98
N THR A 15 7.99 21.40 -41.17
CA THR A 15 6.98 20.72 -40.36
C THR A 15 7.06 19.21 -40.52
N VAL A 16 7.18 18.70 -41.75
CA VAL A 16 7.33 17.26 -42.00
C VAL A 16 8.62 16.73 -41.36
N ALA A 17 9.73 17.45 -41.51
CA ALA A 17 11.00 17.06 -40.88
C ALA A 17 10.91 17.06 -39.35
N ALA A 18 10.26 18.07 -38.76
CA ALA A 18 10.04 18.15 -37.31
C ALA A 18 9.14 17.03 -36.79
N VAL A 19 8.05 16.71 -37.50
CA VAL A 19 7.16 15.58 -37.16
C VAL A 19 7.89 14.25 -37.30
N ALA A 20 8.69 14.07 -38.35
CA ALA A 20 9.49 12.86 -38.55
C ALA A 20 10.58 12.70 -37.49
N LEU A 21 11.26 13.78 -37.11
CA LEU A 21 12.21 13.80 -35.99
C LEU A 21 11.52 13.48 -34.68
N TYR A 22 10.38 14.11 -34.39
CA TYR A 22 9.59 13.83 -33.19
C TYR A 22 9.17 12.36 -33.12
N ALA A 23 8.61 11.82 -34.21
CA ALA A 23 8.21 10.41 -34.28
C ALA A 23 9.42 9.47 -34.17
N GLY A 24 10.55 9.81 -34.80
CA GLY A 24 11.81 9.08 -34.70
C GLY A 24 12.36 9.03 -33.27
N PHE A 25 12.46 10.17 -32.60
CA PHE A 25 12.87 10.25 -31.20
C PHE A 25 11.91 9.51 -30.26
N ARG A 26 10.61 9.48 -30.57
CA ARG A 26 9.61 8.72 -29.79
C ARG A 26 9.69 7.22 -30.04
N ALA A 27 10.17 6.79 -31.20
CA ALA A 27 10.35 5.39 -31.57
C ALA A 27 11.71 4.83 -31.15
N LEU A 28 12.68 5.69 -30.79
CA LEU A 28 13.92 5.24 -30.17
C LEU A 28 13.59 4.53 -28.84
N PRO A 29 14.26 3.42 -28.52
CA PRO A 29 14.15 2.82 -27.20
C PRO A 29 14.66 3.86 -26.19
N THR A 30 13.72 4.52 -25.50
CA THR A 30 14.07 5.23 -24.28
C THR A 30 14.65 4.19 -23.37
N GLY A 31 15.86 4.39 -22.87
CA GLY A 31 16.42 3.51 -21.86
C GLY A 31 15.38 3.25 -20.77
N THR A 32 15.58 2.17 -20.03
CA THR A 32 14.76 1.71 -18.90
C THR A 32 14.59 2.71 -17.74
N ASN A 33 14.94 3.98 -17.93
CA ASN A 33 14.76 5.04 -16.97
C ASN A 33 13.33 5.58 -17.08
N LEU A 34 12.55 5.38 -16.02
CA LEU A 34 11.25 6.03 -15.87
C LEU A 34 11.46 7.51 -15.62
N HIS A 35 10.65 8.34 -16.27
CA HIS A 35 10.61 9.79 -16.04
C HIS A 35 9.35 10.16 -15.26
N GLN A 36 9.33 11.34 -14.65
CA GLN A 36 8.15 11.86 -13.94
C GLN A 36 6.88 11.81 -14.80
N VAL A 37 7.01 12.06 -16.11
CA VAL A 37 5.88 12.01 -17.06
C VAL A 37 5.28 10.61 -17.24
N ASP A 38 6.03 9.54 -16.96
CA ASP A 38 5.48 8.18 -16.98
C ASP A 38 4.52 7.94 -15.79
N PHE A 39 4.61 8.78 -14.75
CA PHE A 39 3.71 8.79 -13.59
C PHE A 39 2.63 9.87 -13.67
N ASN A 40 2.52 10.58 -14.80
CA ASN A 40 1.45 11.55 -15.00
C ASN A 40 0.20 10.87 -15.56
N THR A 41 -0.84 10.80 -14.75
CA THR A 41 -2.21 10.56 -15.21
C THR A 41 -2.99 11.88 -15.23
N GLN A 42 -3.80 12.14 -16.26
CA GLN A 42 -4.64 13.35 -16.32
C GLN A 42 -6.08 13.00 -15.92
N GLY A 43 -6.72 13.77 -15.03
CA GLY A 43 -8.16 13.64 -14.69
C GLY A 43 -8.53 13.92 -13.23
N LYS A 44 -9.85 13.96 -12.93
CA LYS A 44 -10.39 14.02 -11.56
C LYS A 44 -10.27 12.65 -10.87
N GLY A 45 -9.99 12.60 -9.56
CA GLY A 45 -9.92 11.36 -8.76
C GLY A 45 -8.54 10.69 -8.69
N MET A 46 -7.48 11.47 -8.79
CA MET A 46 -6.08 11.01 -8.68
C MET A 46 -5.67 10.82 -7.22
N ILE A 47 -4.90 9.76 -6.93
CA ILE A 47 -4.11 9.70 -5.69
C ILE A 47 -2.86 10.55 -5.91
N GLU A 48 -2.97 11.84 -5.61
CA GLU A 48 -1.80 12.65 -5.26
C GLU A 48 -1.89 12.96 -3.78
N LEU A 49 -1.43 12.04 -2.93
CA LEU A 49 -1.43 12.22 -1.49
C LEU A 49 -0.04 11.94 -0.95
N CYS A 50 0.66 13.02 -0.62
CA CYS A 50 1.92 12.98 0.10
C CYS A 50 1.84 13.98 1.22
N ASP A 51 1.35 13.51 2.36
CA ASP A 51 1.68 14.15 3.60
C ASP A 51 1.76 13.08 4.71
N PRO A 52 2.97 12.71 5.16
CA PRO A 52 3.16 11.88 6.35
C PRO A 52 2.47 12.45 7.60
N SER A 53 2.17 13.75 7.61
CA SER A 53 1.43 14.41 8.69
C SER A 53 -0.09 14.38 8.54
N ASN A 54 -0.59 13.83 7.42
CA ASN A 54 -2.02 13.61 7.18
C ASN A 54 -2.26 12.17 6.70
N PRO A 55 -2.13 11.17 7.59
CA PRO A 55 -2.46 9.79 7.27
C PRO A 55 -3.96 9.66 6.98
N GLN A 56 -4.29 9.43 5.71
CA GLN A 56 -5.66 9.33 5.23
C GLN A 56 -5.96 7.93 4.71
N PHE A 57 -7.19 7.49 4.91
CA PHE A 57 -7.70 6.32 4.20
C PHE A 57 -7.89 6.64 2.72
N VAL A 58 -7.44 5.74 1.85
CA VAL A 58 -7.53 5.88 0.39
C VAL A 58 -8.28 4.71 -0.21
N ALA A 59 -9.42 4.98 -0.83
CA ALA A 59 -10.21 4.00 -1.60
C ALA A 59 -9.55 3.68 -2.96
N VAL A 60 -8.50 2.86 -2.93
CA VAL A 60 -7.69 2.44 -4.09
C VAL A 60 -8.53 1.92 -5.26
N THR A 61 -9.65 1.24 -5.01
CA THR A 61 -10.51 0.68 -6.07
C THR A 61 -11.21 1.73 -6.93
N THR A 62 -11.39 2.94 -6.39
CA THR A 62 -12.05 4.06 -7.10
C THR A 62 -11.05 5.11 -7.55
N ALA A 63 -9.90 5.15 -6.90
CA ALA A 63 -8.81 6.02 -7.25
C ALA A 63 -8.08 5.59 -8.53
N ARG A 64 -7.65 6.58 -9.33
CA ARG A 64 -6.77 6.31 -10.48
C ARG A 64 -5.31 6.40 -10.04
N SER A 65 -4.59 5.31 -10.25
CA SER A 65 -3.14 5.23 -10.09
C SER A 65 -2.44 5.31 -11.44
N PRO A 66 -1.29 6.00 -11.56
CA PRO A 66 -0.46 5.94 -12.76
C PRO A 66 0.36 4.64 -12.83
N VAL A 67 0.25 3.76 -11.84
CA VAL A 67 0.83 2.41 -11.83
C VAL A 67 -0.29 1.39 -11.83
N THR A 68 -0.19 0.43 -12.73
CA THR A 68 -1.05 -0.76 -12.79
C THR A 68 -0.32 -1.95 -12.18
N MET A 69 -1.09 -2.84 -11.56
CA MET A 69 -0.60 -4.07 -10.97
C MET A 69 -1.42 -5.24 -11.47
N THR A 70 -0.74 -6.34 -11.78
CA THR A 70 -1.36 -7.66 -11.86
C THR A 70 -0.73 -8.57 -10.82
N ALA A 71 -1.51 -9.53 -10.32
CA ALA A 71 -1.08 -10.48 -9.31
C ALA A 71 -1.41 -11.91 -9.77
N ARG A 72 -0.47 -12.83 -9.59
CA ARG A 72 -0.67 -14.25 -9.87
C ARG A 72 0.13 -15.12 -8.93
N THR A 73 -0.31 -16.35 -8.71
CA THR A 73 0.47 -17.38 -8.03
C THR A 73 1.03 -18.39 -9.02
N ASP A 74 2.10 -19.08 -8.63
CA ASP A 74 2.74 -20.15 -9.40
C ASP A 74 1.85 -21.38 -9.59
N ALA A 75 0.91 -21.61 -8.68
CA ALA A 75 -0.19 -22.56 -8.81
C ALA A 75 -1.47 -21.92 -8.26
N PRO A 76 -2.68 -22.44 -8.55
CA PRO A 76 -3.91 -21.94 -7.93
C PRO A 76 -3.77 -21.86 -6.40
N ALA A 77 -3.94 -20.66 -5.85
CA ALA A 77 -3.79 -20.41 -4.42
C ALA A 77 -4.85 -21.19 -3.63
N ALA A 78 -4.44 -21.79 -2.53
CA ALA A 78 -5.29 -22.62 -1.69
C ALA A 78 -5.00 -22.36 -0.21
N THR A 79 -6.05 -22.43 0.61
CA THR A 79 -5.95 -22.21 2.06
C THR A 79 -4.91 -23.13 2.71
N GLY A 80 -4.06 -22.55 3.57
CA GLY A 80 -3.02 -23.22 4.33
C GLY A 80 -1.80 -23.65 3.52
N ARG A 81 -1.78 -23.38 2.21
CA ARG A 81 -0.68 -23.76 1.32
C ARG A 81 0.12 -22.53 0.90
N GLU A 82 1.42 -22.55 1.18
CA GLU A 82 2.34 -21.54 0.68
C GLU A 82 2.43 -21.62 -0.86
N SER A 83 2.40 -20.45 -1.48
CA SER A 83 2.54 -20.25 -2.93
C SER A 83 3.44 -19.06 -3.20
N ARG A 84 4.08 -19.03 -4.38
CA ARG A 84 4.84 -17.86 -4.81
C ARG A 84 3.90 -16.86 -5.48
N LEU A 85 3.62 -15.76 -4.79
CA LEU A 85 2.93 -14.61 -5.37
C LEU A 85 3.91 -13.81 -6.23
N THR A 86 3.55 -13.59 -7.48
CA THR A 86 4.26 -12.72 -8.42
C THR A 86 3.38 -11.55 -8.81
N LEU A 87 3.93 -10.35 -8.68
CA LEU A 87 3.33 -9.10 -9.13
C LEU A 87 4.03 -8.63 -10.40
N ALA A 88 3.29 -8.05 -11.33
CA ALA A 88 3.87 -7.25 -12.40
C ALA A 88 3.37 -5.81 -12.27
N LEU A 89 4.30 -4.87 -12.06
CA LEU A 89 4.03 -3.45 -11.95
C LEU A 89 4.45 -2.74 -13.24
N ALA A 90 3.55 -1.92 -13.77
CA ALA A 90 3.82 -1.12 -14.96
C ALA A 90 3.19 0.28 -14.85
N THR A 91 3.87 1.27 -15.42
CA THR A 91 3.32 2.63 -15.55
C THR A 91 2.10 2.65 -16.48
N SER A 92 1.36 3.75 -16.49
CA SER A 92 0.24 3.99 -17.41
C SER A 92 0.63 3.91 -18.90
N THR A 93 1.93 4.04 -19.21
CA THR A 93 2.51 3.89 -20.56
C THR A 93 2.98 2.47 -20.86
N GLY A 94 2.84 1.53 -19.92
CA GLY A 94 3.22 0.13 -20.06
C GLY A 94 4.70 -0.16 -19.77
N LYS A 95 5.47 0.81 -19.27
CA LYS A 95 6.87 0.58 -18.88
C LYS A 95 6.93 -0.16 -17.54
N PRO A 96 7.80 -1.17 -17.38
CA PRO A 96 7.92 -1.89 -16.12
C PRO A 96 8.43 -1.00 -14.98
N VAL A 97 7.91 -1.21 -13.77
CA VAL A 97 8.35 -0.53 -12.54
C VAL A 97 9.17 -1.52 -11.71
N GLY A 98 10.49 -1.50 -11.92
CA GLY A 98 11.44 -2.40 -11.27
C GLY A 98 12.17 -1.79 -10.07
N ASP A 99 13.15 -2.54 -9.54
CA ASP A 99 13.86 -2.25 -8.30
C ASP A 99 14.44 -0.84 -8.18
N ARG A 100 15.14 -0.38 -9.23
CA ARG A 100 15.76 0.96 -9.28
C ARG A 100 14.75 2.10 -9.37
N ASN A 101 13.48 1.80 -9.60
CA ASN A 101 12.45 2.81 -9.78
C ASN A 101 11.73 3.15 -8.49
N LEU A 102 11.94 2.40 -7.40
CA LEU A 102 11.28 2.60 -6.12
C LEU A 102 12.27 3.04 -5.02
N LEU A 103 11.84 3.99 -4.20
CA LEU A 103 12.53 4.37 -2.97
C LEU A 103 12.24 3.36 -1.86
N VAL A 104 13.20 3.20 -0.95
CA VAL A 104 13.00 2.43 0.29
C VAL A 104 12.21 3.28 1.27
N GLN A 105 11.12 2.74 1.79
CA GLN A 105 10.36 3.25 2.92
C GLN A 105 10.23 2.14 3.96
N HIS A 106 10.40 2.48 5.25
CA HIS A 106 10.28 1.50 6.35
C HIS A 106 11.08 0.21 6.08
N THR A 107 12.34 0.36 5.66
CA THR A 107 13.27 -0.72 5.29
C THR A 107 12.93 -1.57 4.04
N ARG A 108 11.84 -1.29 3.31
CA ARG A 108 11.42 -2.05 2.12
C ARG A 108 11.03 -1.14 0.96
N LYS A 109 11.01 -1.65 -0.27
CA LYS A 109 10.63 -0.85 -1.46
C LYS A 109 9.17 -0.92 -1.82
N LEU A 110 8.53 -2.03 -1.43
CA LEU A 110 7.16 -2.34 -1.77
C LEU A 110 6.49 -2.97 -0.54
N HIS A 111 5.36 -2.40 -0.15
CA HIS A 111 4.52 -2.92 0.92
C HIS A 111 3.23 -3.44 0.31
N LEU A 112 2.97 -4.73 0.47
CA LEU A 112 1.72 -5.34 0.03
C LEU A 112 0.80 -5.54 1.23
N LEU A 113 -0.42 -5.07 1.05
CA LEU A 113 -1.50 -5.20 2.01
C LEU A 113 -2.51 -6.17 1.38
N VAL A 114 -2.38 -7.45 1.74
CA VAL A 114 -3.15 -8.53 1.16
C VAL A 114 -4.23 -8.94 2.15
N VAL A 115 -5.50 -8.80 1.77
CA VAL A 115 -6.62 -9.03 2.68
C VAL A 115 -7.77 -9.77 2.00
N ASP A 116 -8.38 -10.71 2.72
CA ASP A 116 -9.51 -11.51 2.23
C ASP A 116 -10.84 -10.72 2.24
N PRO A 117 -11.90 -11.21 1.57
CA PRO A 117 -13.21 -10.56 1.55
C PRO A 117 -13.85 -10.32 2.92
N THR A 118 -13.48 -11.10 3.94
CA THR A 118 -14.01 -10.95 5.31
C THR A 118 -13.16 -10.06 6.20
N LEU A 119 -12.00 -9.60 5.71
CA LEU A 119 -11.00 -8.81 6.45
C LEU A 119 -10.41 -9.52 7.68
N ARG A 120 -10.42 -10.85 7.72
CA ARG A 120 -9.96 -11.68 8.84
C ARG A 120 -8.65 -12.41 8.55
N ASP A 121 -8.27 -12.51 7.29
CA ASP A 121 -6.95 -12.92 6.86
C ASP A 121 -6.24 -11.77 6.15
N TYR A 122 -5.43 -11.06 6.95
CA TYR A 122 -4.54 -10.02 6.51
C TYR A 122 -3.09 -10.48 6.56
N GLN A 123 -2.31 -10.12 5.55
CA GLN A 123 -0.86 -10.32 5.46
C GLN A 123 -0.20 -9.03 4.95
N HIS A 124 0.83 -8.58 5.67
CA HIS A 124 1.74 -7.50 5.24
C HIS A 124 2.98 -8.11 4.63
N LEU A 125 3.12 -8.04 3.30
CA LEU A 125 4.19 -8.73 2.57
C LEU A 125 5.14 -7.74 1.92
N HIS A 126 6.42 -8.11 1.86
CA HIS A 126 7.48 -7.29 1.28
C HIS A 126 8.15 -8.05 0.14
N PRO A 127 7.64 -7.93 -1.09
CA PRO A 127 8.18 -8.64 -2.24
C PRO A 127 9.53 -8.08 -2.67
N GLU A 128 10.36 -8.97 -3.19
CA GLU A 128 11.68 -8.67 -3.74
C GLU A 128 11.62 -8.72 -5.27
N PRO A 129 12.47 -7.95 -5.99
CA PRO A 129 12.49 -7.97 -7.44
C PRO A 129 12.85 -9.37 -7.96
N SER A 130 12.21 -9.78 -9.04
CA SER A 130 12.52 -11.01 -9.76
C SER A 130 13.61 -10.78 -10.82
N GLU A 131 13.95 -11.83 -11.57
CA GLU A 131 14.83 -11.71 -12.75
C GLU A 131 14.18 -10.96 -13.92
N ILE A 132 12.84 -10.86 -13.96
CA ILE A 132 12.09 -10.14 -14.98
C ILE A 132 11.83 -8.71 -14.49
N GLU A 133 12.24 -7.71 -15.28
CA GLU A 133 12.06 -6.30 -14.93
C GLU A 133 10.57 -5.94 -14.76
N GLY A 134 10.24 -5.27 -13.65
CA GLY A 134 8.86 -4.94 -13.29
C GLY A 134 8.13 -6.06 -12.54
N GLU A 135 8.71 -7.26 -12.46
CA GLU A 135 8.17 -8.35 -11.66
C GLU A 135 8.79 -8.44 -10.27
N TRP A 136 7.94 -8.70 -9.29
CA TRP A 136 8.28 -8.80 -7.88
C TRP A 136 7.69 -10.07 -7.31
N THR A 137 8.40 -10.77 -6.40
CA THR A 137 7.93 -12.04 -5.84
C THR A 137 7.99 -12.07 -4.32
N VAL A 138 7.03 -12.79 -3.72
CA VAL A 138 6.97 -13.04 -2.28
C VAL A 138 6.27 -14.36 -1.99
N ALA A 139 6.53 -14.95 -0.82
CA ALA A 139 5.75 -16.07 -0.33
C ALA A 139 4.38 -15.56 0.16
N PHE A 140 3.32 -16.29 -0.18
CA PHE A 140 1.95 -15.99 0.22
C PHE A 140 1.25 -17.27 0.68
N THR A 141 0.68 -17.24 1.89
CA THR A 141 -0.01 -18.39 2.49
C THR A 141 -1.38 -17.95 3.01
N PRO A 142 -2.46 -18.04 2.21
CA PRO A 142 -3.79 -17.64 2.65
C PRO A 142 -4.34 -18.60 3.70
N ARG A 143 -4.96 -18.07 4.75
CA ARG A 143 -5.68 -18.82 5.81
C ARG A 143 -7.17 -18.95 5.54
N LEU A 144 -7.73 -18.10 4.68
CA LEU A 144 -9.14 -18.15 4.28
C LEU A 144 -9.27 -18.25 2.76
N ALA A 145 -10.45 -18.63 2.28
CA ALA A 145 -10.76 -18.64 0.85
C ALA A 145 -11.42 -17.32 0.42
N GLY A 146 -11.48 -17.08 -0.89
CA GLY A 146 -12.10 -15.90 -1.48
C GLY A 146 -11.17 -15.12 -2.39
N THR A 147 -11.69 -14.08 -3.02
CA THR A 147 -10.89 -13.16 -3.83
C THR A 147 -10.24 -12.13 -2.92
N TYR A 148 -8.94 -12.29 -2.68
CA TYR A 148 -8.17 -11.34 -1.90
C TYR A 148 -7.97 -10.07 -2.69
N ARG A 149 -8.01 -8.94 -1.99
CA ARG A 149 -7.54 -7.68 -2.50
C ARG A 149 -6.06 -7.55 -2.15
N VAL A 150 -5.23 -7.34 -3.16
CA VAL A 150 -3.80 -7.06 -3.02
C VAL A 150 -3.61 -5.58 -3.29
N PHE A 151 -3.32 -4.80 -2.27
CA PHE A 151 -2.91 -3.41 -2.45
C PHE A 151 -1.39 -3.30 -2.37
N ALA A 152 -0.82 -2.39 -3.15
CA ALA A 152 0.59 -2.05 -3.13
C ALA A 152 0.77 -0.58 -2.76
N ASP A 153 1.62 -0.33 -1.77
CA ASP A 153 2.12 0.99 -1.38
C ASP A 153 3.59 1.11 -1.78
N LEU A 154 3.87 2.12 -2.61
CA LEU A 154 5.17 2.31 -3.27
C LEU A 154 5.47 3.78 -3.51
N VAL A 155 6.76 4.11 -3.58
CA VAL A 155 7.22 5.47 -3.86
C VAL A 155 8.17 5.46 -5.04
N PRO A 156 7.74 5.95 -6.22
CA PRO A 156 8.65 6.03 -7.34
C PRO A 156 9.74 7.06 -7.11
N VAL A 157 10.98 6.71 -7.44
CA VAL A 157 12.15 7.62 -7.42
C VAL A 157 11.87 8.92 -8.18
N PRO A 158 11.26 8.93 -9.39
CA PRO A 158 11.10 10.16 -10.16
C PRO A 158 10.12 11.16 -9.55
N THR A 159 9.16 10.71 -8.75
CA THR A 159 8.15 11.58 -8.13
C THR A 159 8.45 11.85 -6.65
N GLY A 160 9.08 10.91 -5.95
CA GLY A 160 9.24 10.94 -4.50
C GLY A 160 7.91 10.93 -3.74
N ARG A 161 6.83 10.49 -4.39
CA ARG A 161 5.46 10.56 -3.89
C ARG A 161 4.86 9.16 -3.74
N SER A 162 4.19 8.89 -2.62
CA SER A 162 3.44 7.65 -2.41
C SER A 162 2.35 7.49 -3.46
N LEU A 163 2.31 6.28 -4.02
CA LEU A 163 1.31 5.83 -4.96
C LEU A 163 0.74 4.50 -4.46
N TYR A 164 -0.53 4.30 -4.74
CA TYR A 164 -1.21 3.06 -4.42
C TYR A 164 -1.73 2.40 -5.68
N THR A 165 -1.70 1.08 -5.75
CA THR A 165 -2.31 0.31 -6.83
C THR A 165 -2.86 -1.00 -6.28
N GLY A 166 -3.75 -1.65 -7.01
CA GLY A 166 -4.49 -2.80 -6.53
C GLY A 166 -4.66 -3.87 -7.59
N ALA A 167 -4.74 -5.13 -7.15
CA ALA A 167 -5.11 -6.28 -7.96
C ALA A 167 -5.97 -7.23 -7.14
N ASP A 168 -6.67 -8.13 -7.83
CA ASP A 168 -7.44 -9.20 -7.22
C ASP A 168 -6.71 -10.53 -7.36
N LEU A 169 -6.74 -11.34 -6.30
CA LEU A 169 -6.09 -12.64 -6.24
C LEU A 169 -7.08 -13.70 -5.75
N PRO A 170 -7.57 -14.59 -6.62
CA PRO A 170 -8.51 -15.64 -6.22
C PRO A 170 -7.81 -16.73 -5.41
N VAL A 171 -8.38 -17.07 -4.25
CA VAL A 171 -8.02 -18.24 -3.45
C VAL A 171 -9.20 -19.21 -3.42
N ALA A 172 -8.97 -20.45 -3.82
CA ALA A 172 -10.02 -21.45 -3.98
C ALA A 172 -10.68 -21.82 -2.64
N GLY A 173 -12.01 -21.95 -2.66
CA GLY A 173 -12.82 -22.36 -1.53
C GLY A 173 -14.05 -21.46 -1.32
N GLU A 174 -14.84 -21.79 -0.32
CA GLU A 174 -16.04 -21.03 0.04
C GLU A 174 -15.70 -19.91 1.03
N VAL A 175 -16.24 -18.71 0.80
CA VAL A 175 -16.10 -17.59 1.72
C VAL A 175 -17.12 -17.76 2.85
N VAL A 176 -16.61 -18.04 4.06
CA VAL A 176 -17.44 -18.11 5.26
C VAL A 176 -17.33 -16.78 6.01
N SER A 177 -18.39 -15.98 5.99
CA SER A 177 -18.47 -14.73 6.74
C SER A 177 -19.29 -14.91 8.01
N THR A 178 -18.73 -14.47 9.14
CA THR A 178 -19.40 -14.44 10.44
C THR A 178 -19.47 -13.01 10.97
N PRO A 179 -20.49 -12.64 11.75
CA PRO A 179 -20.56 -11.33 12.38
C PRO A 179 -19.28 -10.97 13.14
N VAL A 180 -18.90 -9.70 13.09
CA VAL A 180 -17.76 -9.14 13.81
C VAL A 180 -18.25 -8.42 15.05
N ALA A 181 -17.54 -8.56 16.15
CA ALA A 181 -17.78 -7.78 17.36
C ALA A 181 -16.90 -6.54 17.33
N PHE A 182 -17.47 -5.37 17.58
CA PHE A 182 -16.69 -4.13 17.67
C PHE A 182 -15.94 -4.08 19.00
N SER A 183 -14.64 -3.86 18.92
CA SER A 183 -13.75 -3.84 20.07
C SER A 183 -12.49 -3.07 19.75
N TRP A 184 -12.07 -2.26 20.71
CA TRP A 184 -10.76 -1.60 20.75
C TRP A 184 -9.70 -2.43 21.48
N ASP A 185 -10.09 -3.63 21.92
CA ASP A 185 -9.24 -4.61 22.59
C ASP A 185 -9.19 -5.89 21.74
N ALA A 186 -8.00 -6.50 21.65
CA ALA A 186 -7.78 -7.77 20.96
C ALA A 186 -6.78 -8.65 21.74
N GLU A 187 -7.14 -9.93 21.93
CA GLU A 187 -6.25 -10.91 22.57
C GLU A 187 -5.64 -11.83 21.51
N VAL A 188 -4.30 -11.82 21.41
CA VAL A 188 -3.55 -12.65 20.46
C VAL A 188 -2.34 -13.23 21.16
N ASP A 189 -2.13 -14.55 21.07
CA ASP A 189 -1.02 -15.26 21.72
C ASP A 189 -0.86 -14.97 23.22
N GLY A 190 -1.97 -14.67 23.92
CA GLY A 190 -2.01 -14.33 25.35
C GLY A 190 -1.65 -12.88 25.69
N TYR A 191 -1.29 -12.06 24.71
CA TYR A 191 -1.10 -10.62 24.87
C TYR A 191 -2.42 -9.89 24.65
N LEU A 192 -2.69 -8.87 25.46
CA LEU A 192 -3.82 -7.96 25.28
C LEU A 192 -3.34 -6.70 24.57
N PHE A 193 -3.81 -6.53 23.34
CA PHE A 193 -3.58 -5.35 22.52
C PHE A 193 -4.74 -4.38 22.71
N LYS A 194 -4.44 -3.09 22.83
CA LYS A 194 -5.45 -2.03 22.94
C LYS A 194 -5.15 -0.90 21.98
N LEU A 195 -6.17 -0.42 21.29
CA LEU A 195 -6.11 0.75 20.42
C LEU A 195 -7.18 1.74 20.86
N THR A 196 -6.82 2.72 21.67
CA THR A 196 -7.79 3.65 22.27
C THR A 196 -7.91 4.92 21.44
N PRO A 197 -9.07 5.24 20.85
CA PRO A 197 -9.27 6.53 20.23
C PRO A 197 -9.47 7.62 21.32
N ALA A 198 -8.89 8.81 21.12
CA ALA A 198 -9.06 9.92 22.06
C ALA A 198 -10.50 10.46 22.11
N SER A 199 -11.27 10.24 21.04
CA SER A 199 -12.68 10.59 20.90
C SER A 199 -13.34 9.65 19.88
N PRO A 200 -14.69 9.54 19.85
CA PRO A 200 -15.35 8.75 18.82
C PRO A 200 -14.93 9.18 17.41
N ILE A 201 -14.55 8.21 16.56
CA ILE A 201 -14.07 8.49 15.21
C ILE A 201 -15.24 8.93 14.32
N ARG A 202 -15.06 10.04 13.61
CA ARG A 202 -16.07 10.71 12.79
C ARG A 202 -15.53 10.93 11.38
N ALA A 203 -16.38 10.68 10.39
CA ALA A 203 -16.04 10.85 8.98
C ALA A 203 -15.50 12.27 8.69
N GLY A 204 -14.39 12.34 7.95
CA GLY A 204 -13.71 13.58 7.59
C GLY A 204 -13.01 14.32 8.74
N LYS A 205 -12.97 13.76 9.96
CA LYS A 205 -12.28 14.34 11.12
C LYS A 205 -10.99 13.57 11.42
N PRO A 206 -9.87 14.27 11.69
CA PRO A 206 -8.68 13.61 12.23
C PRO A 206 -9.00 12.97 13.59
N ALA A 207 -8.53 11.74 13.79
CA ALA A 207 -8.63 11.00 15.03
C ALA A 207 -7.23 10.63 15.54
N ASP A 208 -7.03 10.83 16.85
CA ASP A 208 -5.86 10.38 17.59
C ASP A 208 -6.12 9.00 18.19
N LEU A 209 -5.15 8.10 18.06
CA LEU A 209 -5.20 6.74 18.55
C LEU A 209 -3.98 6.45 19.43
N VAL A 210 -4.19 5.79 20.56
CA VAL A 210 -3.13 5.33 21.45
C VAL A 210 -3.10 3.80 21.43
N PHE A 211 -2.00 3.25 20.94
CA PHE A 211 -1.76 1.81 20.91
C PHE A 211 -0.90 1.37 22.10
N THR A 212 -1.34 0.32 22.78
CA THR A 212 -0.60 -0.32 23.88
C THR A 212 -0.68 -1.84 23.78
N VAL A 213 0.32 -2.51 24.34
CA VAL A 213 0.35 -3.97 24.46
C VAL A 213 0.60 -4.32 25.93
N LEU A 214 -0.16 -5.29 26.44
CA LEU A 214 -0.04 -5.79 27.80
C LEU A 214 0.34 -7.28 27.74
N ALA A 215 1.43 -7.64 28.41
CA ALA A 215 1.83 -9.03 28.56
C ALA A 215 0.92 -9.77 29.56
N PRO A 216 0.85 -11.11 29.48
CA PRO A 216 0.29 -11.92 30.55
C PRO A 216 0.88 -11.52 31.91
N HIS A 217 0.02 -11.46 32.94
CA HIS A 217 0.41 -11.14 34.32
C HIS A 217 1.15 -9.80 34.51
N ASN A 218 0.92 -8.84 33.62
CA ASN A 218 1.52 -7.50 33.66
C ASN A 218 3.06 -7.51 33.58
N GLY A 219 3.64 -8.53 32.94
CA GLY A 219 5.08 -8.61 32.65
C GLY A 219 5.56 -7.60 31.59
N PRO A 220 6.87 -7.56 31.30
CA PRO A 220 7.39 -6.76 30.20
C PRO A 220 6.91 -7.29 28.84
N VAL A 221 6.69 -6.39 27.89
CA VAL A 221 6.40 -6.73 26.49
C VAL A 221 7.70 -6.61 25.70
N PRO A 222 8.35 -7.70 25.26
CA PRO A 222 9.61 -7.58 24.54
C PRO A 222 9.35 -7.24 23.06
N LEU A 223 8.95 -5.99 22.79
CA LEU A 223 8.80 -5.51 21.42
C LEU A 223 10.16 -5.36 20.75
N GLU A 224 10.22 -5.81 19.51
CA GLU A 224 11.33 -5.59 18.60
C GLU A 224 10.90 -4.64 17.48
N PRO A 225 11.83 -3.87 16.90
CA PRO A 225 11.53 -3.10 15.71
C PRO A 225 11.10 -4.01 14.55
N VAL A 226 10.04 -3.61 13.87
CA VAL A 226 9.58 -4.11 12.57
C VAL A 226 9.47 -2.91 11.65
N MET A 227 10.18 -2.94 10.52
CA MET A 227 10.19 -1.84 9.55
C MET A 227 10.50 -0.46 10.18
N ASP A 228 11.56 -0.38 10.98
CA ASP A 228 12.02 0.83 11.71
C ASP A 228 11.04 1.42 12.74
N ALA A 229 9.99 0.71 13.15
CA ALA A 229 9.12 1.11 14.26
C ALA A 229 8.71 -0.08 15.14
N TYR A 230 8.18 0.19 16.34
CA TYR A 230 7.71 -0.89 17.23
C TYR A 230 6.31 -1.42 16.88
N ALA A 231 5.55 -0.66 16.09
CA ALA A 231 4.26 -1.10 15.58
C ALA A 231 3.92 -0.37 14.28
N HIS A 232 3.12 -0.99 13.44
CA HIS A 232 2.48 -0.39 12.26
C HIS A 232 0.98 -0.67 12.34
N LEU A 233 0.13 0.26 11.92
CA LEU A 233 -1.32 0.03 11.83
C LEU A 233 -1.77 0.10 10.36
N VAL A 234 -2.68 -0.77 9.97
CA VAL A 234 -3.32 -0.73 8.66
C VAL A 234 -4.83 -0.81 8.82
N ALA A 235 -5.54 0.20 8.30
CA ALA A 235 -7.00 0.24 8.30
C ALA A 235 -7.56 -0.26 6.98
N PHE A 236 -8.65 -1.03 7.01
CA PHE A 236 -9.47 -1.41 5.85
C PHE A 236 -10.93 -1.07 6.10
N ASP A 237 -11.65 -0.72 5.05
CA ASP A 237 -13.11 -0.57 5.09
C ASP A 237 -13.80 -1.90 4.79
N GLN A 238 -15.03 -2.08 5.26
CA GLN A 238 -15.81 -3.31 5.05
C GLN A 238 -15.98 -3.68 3.57
N ALA A 239 -15.92 -2.69 2.66
CA ALA A 239 -16.06 -2.92 1.22
C ALA A 239 -14.76 -3.35 0.52
N ASN A 240 -13.63 -3.48 1.23
CA ASN A 240 -12.33 -3.79 0.63
C ASN A 240 -11.97 -2.82 -0.51
N SER A 241 -12.32 -1.55 -0.33
CA SER A 241 -12.11 -0.50 -1.32
C SER A 241 -10.69 0.07 -1.26
N GLY A 242 -10.04 -0.03 -0.11
CA GLY A 242 -8.74 0.59 0.08
C GLY A 242 -8.16 0.39 1.46
N PHE A 243 -7.21 1.25 1.82
CA PHE A 243 -6.54 1.17 3.10
C PHE A 243 -6.04 2.53 3.60
N ALA A 244 -5.70 2.59 4.89
CA ALA A 244 -4.79 3.59 5.45
C ALA A 244 -3.58 2.86 6.04
N HIS A 245 -2.36 3.29 5.70
CA HIS A 245 -1.11 2.74 6.26
C HIS A 245 -0.53 3.76 7.23
N LEU A 246 -0.49 3.42 8.52
CA LEU A 246 -0.17 4.34 9.60
C LEU A 246 1.10 3.92 10.33
N HIS A 247 1.92 4.91 10.65
CA HIS A 247 3.12 4.77 11.46
C HIS A 247 2.98 5.57 12.75
N PRO A 248 3.67 5.15 13.83
CA PRO A 248 3.58 5.88 15.08
C PRO A 248 4.30 7.22 14.94
N VAL A 249 3.77 8.25 15.61
CA VAL A 249 4.38 9.59 15.64
C VAL A 249 5.82 9.51 16.20
N GLU A 250 6.07 8.56 17.09
CA GLU A 250 7.37 8.29 17.69
C GLU A 250 8.38 7.63 16.74
N ALA A 251 7.97 7.12 15.56
CA ALA A 251 8.90 6.50 14.61
C ALA A 251 10.00 7.45 14.13
N ALA A 252 9.72 8.76 14.12
CA ALA A 252 10.69 9.80 13.75
C ALA A 252 11.55 10.29 14.94
N LEU A 253 11.30 9.81 16.16
CA LEU A 253 11.95 10.28 17.38
C LEU A 253 13.14 9.41 17.79
N THR A 254 14.20 10.05 18.27
CA THR A 254 15.33 9.40 18.94
C THR A 254 15.47 9.96 20.36
N PRO A 255 15.50 9.12 21.42
CA PRO A 255 15.36 7.67 21.41
C PRO A 255 13.91 7.21 21.11
N PHE A 256 13.75 5.97 20.66
CA PHE A 256 12.43 5.36 20.47
C PHE A 256 11.66 5.28 21.81
N ALA A 257 10.33 5.12 21.73
CA ALA A 257 9.47 4.82 22.87
C ALA A 257 9.97 3.60 23.67
N ASP A 258 9.63 3.50 24.96
CA ASP A 258 10.01 2.36 25.82
C ASP A 258 9.52 1.04 25.18
N PRO A 259 10.42 0.17 24.68
CA PRO A 259 10.02 -1.06 24.02
C PRO A 259 9.35 -2.04 24.99
N THR A 260 9.59 -1.92 26.29
CA THR A 260 9.08 -2.84 27.32
C THR A 260 7.69 -2.49 27.82
N LYS A 261 7.27 -1.23 27.61
CA LYS A 261 5.95 -0.68 27.96
C LYS A 261 5.49 0.28 26.84
N PRO A 262 5.20 -0.25 25.65
CA PRO A 262 4.92 0.57 24.48
C PRO A 262 3.62 1.34 24.66
N SER A 263 3.72 2.65 24.48
CA SER A 263 2.60 3.55 24.26
C SER A 263 2.93 4.35 23.00
N LEU A 264 2.23 4.04 21.91
CA LEU A 264 2.52 4.58 20.59
C LEU A 264 1.32 5.37 20.08
N ASN A 265 1.56 6.57 19.56
CA ASN A 265 0.50 7.45 19.10
C ASN A 265 0.37 7.37 17.58
N PHE A 266 -0.86 7.25 17.09
CA PHE A 266 -1.18 7.25 15.67
C PHE A 266 -2.25 8.31 15.37
N LYS A 267 -2.25 8.78 14.13
CA LYS A 267 -3.30 9.64 13.59
C LYS A 267 -3.95 8.93 12.41
N ILE A 268 -5.24 9.15 12.22
CA ILE A 268 -5.94 8.71 11.01
C ILE A 268 -7.06 9.69 10.67
N THR A 269 -7.27 9.94 9.38
CA THR A 269 -8.49 10.57 8.87
C THR A 269 -9.22 9.58 7.96
N ILE A 270 -10.46 9.25 8.30
CA ILE A 270 -11.31 8.36 7.51
C ILE A 270 -12.38 9.21 6.80
N PRO A 271 -12.49 9.18 5.47
CA PRO A 271 -13.36 10.11 4.73
C PRO A 271 -14.84 9.81 4.92
N ASP A 272 -15.20 8.53 5.02
CA ASP A 272 -16.59 8.07 5.00
C ASP A 272 -16.98 7.38 6.32
N ALA A 273 -18.26 7.44 6.64
CA ALA A 273 -18.83 6.69 7.75
C ALA A 273 -19.04 5.23 7.34
N GLY A 274 -18.93 4.31 8.29
CA GLY A 274 -19.09 2.87 8.01
C GLY A 274 -18.32 1.99 8.98
N ILE A 275 -18.22 0.70 8.63
CA ILE A 275 -17.50 -0.31 9.42
C ILE A 275 -16.08 -0.44 8.88
N TYR A 276 -15.12 -0.44 9.80
CA TYR A 276 -13.70 -0.55 9.51
C TYR A 276 -13.04 -1.56 10.44
N VAL A 277 -11.89 -2.09 10.01
CA VAL A 277 -10.95 -2.81 10.87
C VAL A 277 -9.59 -2.15 10.79
N ILE A 278 -8.94 -1.97 11.93
CA ILE A 278 -7.51 -1.66 12.00
C ILE A 278 -6.77 -2.92 12.44
N TRP A 279 -5.73 -3.29 11.70
CA TRP A 279 -4.78 -4.32 12.09
C TRP A 279 -3.53 -3.66 12.66
N ALA A 280 -3.17 -3.97 13.90
CA ALA A 280 -1.85 -3.69 14.42
C ALA A 280 -0.88 -4.80 14.05
N GLN A 281 0.30 -4.44 13.56
CA GLN A 281 1.44 -5.32 13.33
C GLN A 281 2.56 -4.94 14.28
N VAL A 282 3.04 -5.92 15.05
CA VAL A 282 4.18 -5.78 15.94
C VAL A 282 5.13 -6.95 15.76
N LYS A 283 6.36 -6.86 16.27
CA LYS A 283 7.26 -8.00 16.41
C LYS A 283 7.48 -8.33 17.88
N LEU A 284 7.05 -9.52 18.28
CA LEU A 284 7.12 -10.04 19.66
C LEU A 284 7.91 -11.35 19.66
N ALA A 285 8.99 -11.38 20.45
CA ALA A 285 9.84 -12.57 20.60
C ALA A 285 10.24 -13.20 19.24
N GLY A 286 10.74 -12.38 18.33
CA GLY A 286 11.21 -12.78 17.01
C GLY A 286 10.12 -13.00 15.95
N ARG A 287 8.83 -12.95 16.31
CA ARG A 287 7.71 -13.22 15.39
C ARG A 287 6.85 -11.99 15.17
N GLU A 288 6.40 -11.79 13.93
CA GLU A 288 5.38 -10.77 13.65
C GLU A 288 4.01 -11.25 14.13
N VAL A 289 3.29 -10.37 14.81
CA VAL A 289 1.96 -10.64 15.39
C VAL A 289 0.99 -9.57 14.91
N PHE A 290 -0.22 -9.99 14.54
CA PHE A 290 -1.26 -9.15 13.98
C PHE A 290 -2.51 -9.17 14.87
N ALA A 291 -3.01 -8.00 15.26
CA ALA A 291 -4.19 -7.87 16.13
C ALA A 291 -5.26 -6.97 15.47
N PRO A 292 -6.50 -7.45 15.26
CA PRO A 292 -7.56 -6.68 14.63
C PRO A 292 -8.43 -5.91 15.64
N PHE A 293 -8.81 -4.69 15.28
CA PHE A 293 -9.74 -3.83 16.03
C PHE A 293 -10.87 -3.40 15.11
N TRP A 294 -12.08 -3.90 15.37
CA TRP A 294 -13.27 -3.58 14.59
C TRP A 294 -14.02 -2.43 15.22
N PHE A 295 -14.41 -1.44 14.42
CA PHE A 295 -15.08 -0.24 14.91
C PHE A 295 -15.99 0.37 13.84
N GLU A 296 -16.85 1.27 14.29
CA GLU A 296 -17.71 2.07 13.44
C GLU A 296 -17.22 3.52 13.41
N VAL A 297 -17.19 4.10 12.22
CA VAL A 297 -16.97 5.52 11.99
C VAL A 297 -18.32 6.19 11.85
N GLY A 298 -18.60 7.15 12.73
CA GLY A 298 -19.85 7.89 12.71
C GLY A 298 -19.87 8.98 11.65
N GLN A 299 -21.07 9.51 11.37
CA GLN A 299 -21.27 10.72 10.57
C GLN A 299 -20.51 11.93 11.17
N PRO A 300 -20.13 12.95 10.36
CA PRO A 300 -19.27 14.07 10.77
C PRO A 300 -19.69 14.85 12.02
#